data_AF-A0A2V8U6I2-F1
#
_entry.id   AF-A0A2V8U6I2-F1
#
_cell.length_a   1.000
_cell.length_b   1.000
_cell.length_c   1.000
_cell.angle_alpha   90.00
_cell.angle_beta   90.00
_cell.angle_gamma   90.00
#
_symmetry.space_group_name_H-M   'P 1'
#
loop_
_entity.id
_entity.type
_entity.pdbx_description
1 polymer ?
#
loop_
_entity_poly.entity_id
_entity_poly.type
_entity_poly.pdbx_seq_one_letter_code
_entity_poly.pdbx_strand_id
1 'polypeptide(L)' 'MTSFGFPISRIDPASNKVEQQFVGEGGDALRVGAGSVWLSNLKAGVVWRLDPKRIQATLAE' A
#
# COMPACT_ATOMS: atom_id res chain seq x y z
N MET A 1 3.80 -3.63 -2.75
CA MET A 1 4.35 -2.86 -3.88
C MET A 1 3.54 -1.57 -4.04
N THR A 2 4.11 -0.53 -4.66
CA THR A 2 3.41 0.72 -5.00
C THR A 2 3.39 0.90 -6.52
N SER A 3 2.34 1.50 -7.07
CA SER A 3 2.22 1.91 -8.48
C SER A 3 1.31 3.14 -8.56
N PHE A 4 1.45 3.99 -9.58
CA PHE A 4 0.52 5.11 -9.74
C PHE A 4 -0.92 4.61 -9.88
N GLY A 5 -1.86 5.26 -9.17
CA GLY A 5 -3.26 4.82 -9.05
C GLY A 5 -3.49 3.66 -8.09
N PHE A 6 -2.42 3.00 -7.65
CA PHE A 6 -2.46 1.85 -6.73
C PHE A 6 -1.42 1.99 -5.63
N PRO A 7 -1.72 2.76 -4.56
CA PRO A 7 -0.75 3.08 -3.52
C PRO A 7 -0.20 1.85 -2.81
N ILE A 8 -0.96 0.75 -2.78
CA ILE A 8 -0.56 -0.53 -2.18
C ILE A 8 -1.09 -1.69 -3.02
N SER A 9 -0.22 -2.65 -3.31
CA SER A 9 -0.58 -4.00 -3.75
C SER A 9 0.02 -5.05 -2.82
N ARG A 10 -0.80 -5.99 -2.37
CA ARG A 10 -0.40 -7.22 -1.67
C ARG A 10 -0.19 -8.32 -2.71
N ILE A 11 0.97 -8.97 -2.63
CA ILE A 11 1.40 -10.00 -3.57
C ILE A 11 1.62 -11.28 -2.76
N ASP A 12 1.07 -12.39 -3.24
CA ASP A 12 1.46 -13.71 -2.77
C ASP A 12 2.90 -14.00 -3.25
N PRO A 13 3.88 -14.13 -2.35
CA PRO A 13 5.26 -14.36 -2.73
C PRO A 13 5.50 -15.74 -3.37
N ALA A 14 4.64 -16.74 -3.14
CA ALA A 14 4.80 -18.08 -3.71
C ALA A 14 4.40 -18.13 -5.19
N SER A 15 3.33 -17.41 -5.56
CA SER A 15 2.80 -17.40 -6.93
C SER A 15 3.08 -16.12 -7.71
N ASN A 16 3.61 -15.09 -7.05
CA ASN A 16 3.81 -13.74 -7.59
C ASN A 16 2.51 -13.11 -8.13
N LYS A 17 1.36 -13.47 -7.55
CA LYS A 17 0.05 -12.93 -7.93
C LYS A 17 -0.37 -11.81 -6.99
N VAL A 18 -1.04 -10.79 -7.53
CA VAL A 18 -1.67 -9.75 -6.74
C VAL A 18 -2.93 -10.32 -6.07
N GLU A 19 -2.90 -10.47 -4.75
CA GLU A 19 -4.06 -10.94 -3.97
C GLU A 19 -5.02 -9.81 -3.65
N GLN A 20 -4.49 -8.59 -3.52
CA GLN A 20 -5.26 -7.44 -3.11
C GLN A 20 -4.59 -6.15 -3.59
N GLN A 21 -5.39 -5.21 -4.06
CA GLN A 21 -4.93 -3.94 -4.57
C GLN A 21 -5.80 -2.79 -4.07
N PHE A 22 -5.16 -1.72 -3.64
CA PHE A 22 -5.81 -0.51 -3.15
C PHE A 22 -5.85 0.47 -4.29
N VAL A 23 -7.01 1.07 -4.54
CA VAL A 23 -7.19 2.06 -5.60
C VAL A 23 -7.18 3.46 -5.00
N GLY A 24 -6.46 4.38 -5.64
CA GLY A 24 -6.49 5.79 -5.27
C GLY A 24 -5.18 6.52 -5.55
N GLU A 25 -5.15 7.79 -5.18
CA GLU A 25 -3.92 8.57 -5.26
C GLU A 25 -2.97 8.25 -4.11
N GLY A 26 -1.67 8.38 -4.39
CA GLY A 26 -0.60 8.24 -3.40
C GLY A 26 0.32 7.06 -3.68
N GLY A 27 1.19 6.80 -2.70
CA GLY A 27 2.27 5.84 -2.83
C GLY A 27 3.53 6.43 -3.47
N ASP A 28 4.67 5.84 -3.08
CA ASP A 28 6.00 5.97 -3.68
C ASP A 28 6.90 4.98 -2.90
N ALA A 29 7.52 5.43 -1.81
CA ALA A 29 8.27 4.57 -0.89
C ALA A 29 7.36 3.83 0.10
N LEU A 30 7.67 2.55 0.32
CA LEU A 30 7.01 1.66 1.27
C LEU A 30 8.06 1.01 2.19
N ARG A 31 7.84 1.06 3.51
CA ARG A 31 8.69 0.43 4.53
C ARG A 31 7.87 -0.20 5.65
N VAL A 32 8.43 -1.25 6.26
CA VAL A 32 7.86 -1.91 7.45
C VAL A 32 8.84 -1.72 8.60
N GLY A 33 8.35 -1.27 9.76
CA GLY A 33 9.18 -1.03 10.93
C GLY A 33 8.38 -0.45 12.09
N ALA A 34 8.90 -0.59 13.31
CA ALA A 34 8.23 -0.11 14.54
C ALA A 34 6.77 -0.59 14.68
N GLY A 35 6.48 -1.81 14.23
CA GLY A 35 5.14 -2.40 14.26
C GLY A 35 4.13 -1.77 13.29
N SER A 36 4.58 -1.05 12.25
CA SER A 36 3.70 -0.37 11.30
C SER A 36 4.24 -0.43 9.87
N VAL A 37 3.34 -0.20 8.92
CA VAL A 37 3.68 0.06 7.52
C VAL A 37 3.70 1.57 7.31
N TRP A 38 4.76 2.07 6.69
CA TRP A 38 4.98 3.47 6.39
C TRP A 38 4.93 3.64 4.88
N LEU A 39 4.03 4.50 4.41
CA LEU A 39 3.83 4.79 2.99
C LEU A 39 3.92 6.29 2.76
N SER A 40 4.85 6.72 1.92
CA SER A 40 4.89 8.11 1.47
C SER A 40 3.82 8.36 0.42
N ASN A 41 3.16 9.52 0.50
CA ASN A 41 2.38 10.06 -0.60
C ASN A 41 3.12 11.28 -1.14
N LEU A 42 3.87 11.07 -2.22
CA LEU A 42 4.73 12.10 -2.81
C LEU A 42 3.93 13.34 -3.24
N LYS A 43 2.76 13.14 -3.87
CA LYS A 43 1.91 14.24 -4.34
C LYS A 43 1.36 15.08 -3.18
N ALA A 44 0.94 14.42 -2.10
CA ALA A 44 0.34 15.10 -0.95
C ALA A 44 1.38 15.62 0.07
N GLY A 45 2.66 15.25 -0.07
CA GLY A 45 3.72 15.67 0.85
C GLY A 45 3.57 15.12 2.27
N VAL A 46 2.93 13.95 2.42
CA VAL A 46 2.68 13.32 3.74
C VAL A 46 3.17 11.89 3.78
N VAL A 47 3.31 11.35 5.00
CA VAL A 47 3.60 9.94 5.25
C VAL A 47 2.44 9.34 6.04
N TRP A 48 1.89 8.24 5.53
CA TRP A 48 0.87 7.47 6.22
C TRP A 48 1.50 6.36 7.07
N ARG A 49 0.99 6.23 8.29
CA ARG A 49 1.27 5.10 9.18
C ARG A 49 0.06 4.18 9.18
N LEU A 50 0.26 2.95 8.76
CA LEU A 50 -0.81 1.96 8.59
C LEU A 50 -0.58 0.78 9.53
N ASP A 51 -1.65 0.29 10.13
CA ASP A 51 -1.63 -0.96 10.89
C ASP A 51 -1.59 -2.14 9.89
N PRO A 52 -0.50 -2.93 9.84
CA PRO A 52 -0.37 -4.05 8.90
C PRO A 52 -1.49 -5.10 9.02
N LYS A 53 -2.14 -5.22 10.19
CA LYS A 53 -3.23 -6.17 10.43
C LYS A 53 -4.56 -5.68 9.87
N ARG A 54 -4.68 -4.40 9.57
CA ARG A 54 -5.92 -3.74 9.16
C ARG A 54 -5.84 -3.05 7.81
N ILE A 55 -4.76 -3.25 7.05
CA ILE A 55 -4.71 -2.74 5.67
C ILE A 55 -5.70 -3.57 4.85
N GLN A 56 -6.93 -3.07 4.70
CA GLN A 56 -8.01 -3.65 3.90
C GLN A 56 -8.19 -2.85 2.62
N ALA A 57 -8.13 -3.52 1.46
CA ALA A 57 -8.41 -2.83 0.20
C ALA A 57 -9.83 -2.32 0.16
N THR A 58 -9.97 -1.12 -0.36
CA THR A 58 -11.23 -0.65 -0.93
C THR A 58 -11.55 -1.51 -2.14
N LEU A 59 -12.78 -2.02 -2.20
CA LEU A 59 -13.31 -2.66 -3.40
C LEU A 59 -13.28 -1.61 -4.54
N ALA A 60 -12.88 -2.02 -5.73
CA ALA A 60 -13.13 -1.23 -6.91
C ALA A 60 -14.63 -1.34 -7.23
N GLU A 61 -15.34 -0.20 -7.27
CA GLU A 61 -16.62 -0.10 -7.98
C GLU A 61 -16.40 -0.15 -9.49
#